data_AF-A0A843WZB4-F1
#
_entry.id   AF-A0A843WZB4-F1
#
_cell.length_a   1.000
_cell.length_b   1.000
_cell.length_c   1.000
_cell.angle_alpha   90.00
_cell.angle_beta   90.00
_cell.angle_gamma   90.00
#
_symmetry.space_group_name_H-M   'P 1'
#
loop_
_entity.id
_entity.type
_entity.pdbx_description
1 polymer ?
#
loop_
_entity_poly.entity_id
_entity_poly.type
_entity_poly.pdbx_seq_one_letter_code
_entity_poly.pdbx_strand_id
1 'polypeptide(L)'
;ERSQPAKRNRATHPEKNVHTSGSVSYATHNQKLRHELECAPTFHELFDRTHKRKGTDDYVNESARMIVETYDRTMADRYAEDTPQPDLDPEA
;
A
#
# COMPACT_ATOMS: atom_id res chain seq x y z
N GLU A 1 -9.93 -18.18 -24.51
CA GLU A 1 -9.09 -19.03 -23.64
C GLU A 1 -7.61 -18.76 -23.92
N ARG A 2 -6.71 -18.79 -22.91
CA ARG A 2 -5.27 -18.57 -23.14
C ARG A 2 -4.55 -19.90 -23.39
N SER A 3 -3.67 -19.91 -24.40
CA SER A 3 -2.95 -21.09 -24.90
C SER A 3 -1.99 -21.72 -23.87
N GLN A 4 -1.95 -23.06 -23.85
CA GLN A 4 -1.10 -23.92 -22.99
C GLN A 4 0.39 -23.51 -22.88
N PRO A 5 1.11 -23.15 -23.97
CA PRO A 5 2.49 -22.66 -23.91
C PRO A 5 2.70 -21.41 -23.04
N ALA A 6 1.71 -20.50 -22.95
CA ALA A 6 1.82 -19.30 -22.12
C ALA A 6 1.80 -19.63 -20.61
N LYS A 7 1.20 -20.77 -20.22
CA LYS A 7 1.23 -21.27 -18.84
C LYS A 7 2.60 -21.87 -18.50
N ARG A 8 3.21 -22.61 -19.45
CA ARG A 8 4.50 -23.27 -19.27
C ARG A 8 5.66 -22.29 -19.08
N ASN A 9 5.72 -21.22 -19.87
CA ASN A 9 6.80 -20.22 -19.79
C ASN A 9 6.72 -19.37 -18.50
N ARG A 10 5.57 -19.34 -17.82
CA ARG A 10 5.40 -18.68 -16.52
C ARG A 10 6.02 -19.48 -15.38
N ALA A 11 5.99 -20.81 -15.46
CA ALA A 11 6.49 -21.71 -14.42
C ALA A 11 8.03 -21.85 -14.42
N THR A 12 8.71 -21.45 -15.49
CA THR A 12 10.15 -21.65 -15.66
C THR A 12 11.04 -20.61 -14.97
N HIS A 13 10.47 -19.49 -14.48
CA HIS A 13 11.22 -18.48 -13.72
C HIS A 13 10.41 -18.00 -12.50
N PRO A 14 10.34 -18.80 -11.42
CA PRO A 14 9.60 -18.42 -10.20
C PRO A 14 10.23 -17.24 -9.45
N GLU A 15 11.53 -16.97 -9.62
CA GLU A 15 12.25 -15.91 -8.90
C GLU A 15 12.31 -14.56 -9.65
N LYS A 16 11.91 -14.53 -10.93
CA LYS A 16 11.88 -13.27 -11.69
C LYS A 16 10.49 -12.68 -11.55
N ASN A 17 10.41 -11.42 -11.14
CA ASN A 17 9.18 -10.61 -11.19
C ASN A 17 8.73 -10.49 -12.67
N VAL A 18 8.08 -11.54 -13.19
CA VAL A 18 7.54 -11.55 -14.53
C VAL A 18 6.39 -10.55 -14.53
N HIS A 19 6.61 -9.37 -15.10
CA HIS A 19 5.57 -8.36 -15.27
C HIS A 19 4.49 -8.93 -16.18
N THR A 20 3.43 -9.51 -15.59
CA THR A 20 2.23 -9.87 -16.33
C THR A 20 1.51 -8.59 -16.71
N SER A 21 1.41 -8.31 -18.02
CA SER A 21 0.67 -7.18 -18.61
C SER A 21 -0.86 -7.26 -18.39
N GLY A 22 -1.30 -7.46 -17.15
CA GLY A 22 -2.70 -7.53 -16.74
C GLY A 22 -2.95 -6.94 -15.35
N SER A 23 -1.93 -6.34 -14.72
CA SER A 23 -2.09 -5.63 -13.46
C SER A 23 -2.87 -4.33 -13.70
N VAL A 24 -3.85 -4.06 -12.84
CA VAL A 24 -4.55 -2.78 -12.82
C VAL A 24 -3.57 -1.69 -12.36
N SER A 25 -3.60 -0.53 -13.03
CA SER A 25 -2.70 0.57 -12.68
C SER A 25 -3.02 1.15 -11.31
N TYR A 26 -2.01 1.73 -10.64
CA TYR A 26 -2.18 2.42 -9.37
C TYR A 26 -3.22 3.54 -9.43
N ALA A 27 -3.26 4.30 -10.53
CA ALA A 27 -4.28 5.34 -10.77
C ALA A 27 -5.71 4.78 -10.75
N THR A 28 -5.92 3.62 -11.35
CA THR A 28 -7.24 2.95 -11.32
C THR A 28 -7.60 2.52 -9.89
N HIS A 29 -6.64 2.01 -9.11
CA HIS A 29 -6.87 1.70 -7.70
C HIS A 29 -7.22 2.96 -6.89
N ASN A 30 -6.52 4.08 -7.12
CA ASN A 30 -6.81 5.35 -6.47
C ASN A 30 -8.24 5.83 -6.76
N GLN A 31 -8.65 5.81 -8.02
CA GLN A 31 -9.99 6.23 -8.42
C GLN A 31 -11.08 5.38 -7.75
N LYS A 32 -10.91 4.06 -7.71
CA LYS A 32 -11.84 3.15 -7.04
C LYS A 32 -11.92 3.42 -5.55
N LEU A 33 -10.77 3.53 -4.88
CA LEU A 33 -10.72 3.77 -3.45
C LEU A 33 -11.28 5.14 -3.07
N ARG A 34 -11.06 6.15 -3.91
CA ARG A 34 -11.68 7.48 -3.75
C ARG A 34 -13.20 7.43 -3.79
N HIS A 35 -13.77 6.61 -4.69
CA HIS A 35 -15.21 6.43 -4.76
C HIS A 35 -15.73 5.62 -3.56
N GLU A 36 -14.97 4.64 -3.06
CA GLU A 36 -15.35 3.84 -1.88
C GLU A 36 -15.32 4.66 -0.58
N LEU A 37 -14.34 5.55 -0.42
CA LEU A 37 -14.15 6.36 0.79
C LEU A 37 -14.86 7.73 0.72
N GLU A 38 -15.42 8.09 -0.43
CA GLU A 38 -15.97 9.43 -0.73
C GLU A 38 -14.97 10.58 -0.49
N CYS A 39 -13.69 10.26 -0.35
CA CYS A 39 -12.59 11.16 -0.01
C CYS A 39 -11.32 10.76 -0.78
N ALA A 40 -10.36 11.68 -0.91
CA ALA A 40 -9.07 11.36 -1.51
C ALA A 40 -8.29 10.39 -0.61
N PRO A 41 -7.95 9.17 -1.08
CA PRO A 41 -7.23 8.22 -0.28
C PRO A 41 -5.80 8.68 -0.05
N THR A 42 -5.29 8.40 1.14
CA THR A 42 -3.87 8.58 1.45
C THR A 42 -3.03 7.55 0.69
N PHE A 43 -1.73 7.83 0.55
CA PHE A 43 -0.81 6.88 -0.05
C PHE A 43 -0.76 5.57 0.73
N HIS A 44 -0.84 5.64 2.07
CA HIS A 44 -0.84 4.49 2.96
C HIS A 44 -2.06 3.59 2.74
N GLU A 45 -3.27 4.15 2.72
CA GLU A 45 -4.50 3.38 2.47
C GLU A 45 -4.49 2.70 1.09
N LEU A 46 -3.98 3.40 0.08
CA LEU A 46 -3.88 2.85 -1.27
C LEU A 46 -2.79 1.76 -1.37
N PHE A 47 -1.70 1.90 -0.61
CA PHE A 47 -0.66 0.88 -0.48
C PHE A 47 -1.23 -0.39 0.16
N ASP A 48 -1.91 -0.26 1.30
CA ASP A 48 -2.58 -1.37 1.99
C ASP A 48 -3.57 -2.09 1.08
N ARG A 49 -4.43 -1.34 0.38
CA ARG A 49 -5.43 -1.90 -0.54
C ARG A 49 -4.81 -2.74 -1.67
N THR A 50 -3.57 -2.44 -2.06
CA THR A 50 -2.88 -3.10 -3.18
C THR A 50 -1.86 -4.16 -2.75
N HIS A 51 -1.37 -4.09 -1.51
CA HIS A 51 -0.31 -4.95 -0.99
C HIS A 51 -0.76 -5.85 0.16
N LYS A 52 -2.01 -5.77 0.63
CA LYS A 52 -2.63 -6.77 1.51
C LYS A 52 -3.43 -7.80 0.72
N ARG A 53 -3.43 -9.03 1.21
CA ARG A 53 -4.23 -10.12 0.66
C ARG A 53 -5.71 -9.87 0.95
N LYS A 54 -6.57 -10.09 -0.05
CA LYS A 54 -8.00 -9.83 0.08
C LYS A 54 -8.62 -10.71 1.18
N GLY A 55 -9.30 -10.09 2.14
CA GLY A 55 -9.98 -10.80 3.23
C GLY A 55 -9.10 -11.15 4.42
N THR A 56 -7.84 -10.71 4.41
CA THR A 56 -6.88 -10.83 5.51
C THR A 56 -6.20 -9.49 5.72
N ASP A 57 -5.55 -9.29 6.86
CA ASP A 57 -4.70 -8.11 7.07
C ASP A 57 -3.22 -8.37 6.69
N ASP A 58 -2.92 -9.57 6.20
CA ASP A 58 -1.56 -9.98 5.84
C ASP A 58 -1.09 -9.36 4.52
N TYR A 59 0.17 -8.92 4.51
CA TYR A 59 0.83 -8.45 3.29
C TYR A 59 1.08 -9.59 2.30
N VAL A 60 1.05 -9.26 1.02
CA VAL A 60 1.31 -10.21 -0.08
C VAL A 60 2.75 -10.72 -0.05
N ASN A 61 3.69 -9.90 0.43
CA ASN A 61 5.10 -10.24 0.58
C ASN A 61 5.73 -9.49 1.78
N GLU A 62 6.89 -9.99 2.20
CA GLU A 62 7.65 -9.45 3.34
C GLU A 62 8.17 -8.03 3.09
N SER A 63 8.57 -7.73 1.85
CA SER A 63 9.05 -6.39 1.49
C SER A 63 7.97 -5.31 1.67
N ALA A 64 6.71 -5.59 1.36
CA ALA A 64 5.62 -4.66 1.57
C ALA A 64 5.39 -4.37 3.06
N ARG A 65 5.45 -5.43 3.89
CA ARG A 65 5.37 -5.29 5.35
C ARG A 65 6.49 -4.40 5.89
N MET A 66 7.73 -4.66 5.49
CA MET A 66 8.89 -3.86 5.92
C MET A 66 8.79 -2.38 5.49
N ILE A 67 8.23 -2.10 4.31
CA ILE A 67 8.02 -0.72 3.83
C ILE A 67 7.07 0.04 4.76
N VAL A 68 5.95 -0.58 5.13
CA VAL A 68 4.96 0.03 6.04
C VAL A 68 5.54 0.20 7.44
N GLU A 69 6.14 -0.86 8.01
CA GLU A 69 6.77 -0.77 9.34
C GLU A 69 7.84 0.33 9.40
N THR A 70 8.61 0.52 8.33
CA THR A 70 9.61 1.59 8.25
C THR A 70 8.96 2.96 8.14
N TYR A 71 7.91 3.10 7.34
CA TYR A 71 7.14 4.34 7.23
C TYR A 71 6.56 4.74 8.58
N ASP A 72 5.88 3.82 9.27
CA ASP A 72 5.24 4.06 10.56
C ASP A 72 6.26 4.47 11.61
N ARG A 73 7.39 3.77 11.70
CA ARG A 73 8.49 4.16 12.60
C ARG A 73 9.00 5.56 12.29
N THR A 74 9.23 5.86 11.00
CA THR A 74 9.75 7.18 10.60
C THR A 74 8.75 8.30 10.88
N MET A 75 7.45 8.05 10.71
CA MET A 75 6.40 9.00 11.07
C MET A 75 6.36 9.19 12.59
N ALA A 76 6.35 8.10 13.36
CA ALA A 76 6.36 8.15 14.81
C ALA A 76 7.56 8.96 15.34
N ASP A 77 8.77 8.70 14.85
CA ASP A 77 9.97 9.44 15.25
C ASP A 77 9.85 10.94 14.94
N ARG A 78 9.34 11.30 13.76
CA ARG A 78 9.19 12.72 13.37
C ARG A 78 8.14 13.46 14.18
N TYR A 79 7.03 12.81 14.50
CA TYR A 79 5.94 13.44 15.25
C TYR A 79 6.10 13.31 16.77
N ALA A 80 7.01 12.45 17.25
CA ALA A 80 7.37 12.38 18.67
C ALA A 80 8.19 13.60 19.13
N GLU A 81 8.96 14.23 18.23
CA GLU A 81 9.79 15.39 18.56
C GLU A 81 9.06 16.75 18.46
N ASP A 82 7.88 16.80 17.81
CA ASP A 82 7.21 18.06 17.43
C ASP A 82 5.89 18.30 18.18
N THR A 83 5.91 18.17 19.52
CA THR A 83 4.83 18.70 20.37
C THR A 83 5.29 19.92 21.17
N PRO A 84 5.27 21.14 20.60
CA PRO A 84 4.86 22.30 21.39
C PRO A 84 3.36 22.16 21.62
N GLN A 85 2.95 21.88 22.86
CA GLN A 85 1.57 22.13 23.29
C GLN A 85 1.19 23.56 22.87
N PRO A 86 -0.01 23.81 22.29
CA PRO A 86 -0.52 25.17 22.23
C PRO A 86 -0.63 25.64 23.69
N ASP A 87 0.12 26.69 24.03
CA ASP A 87 -0.13 27.45 25.24
C ASP A 87 -1.51 28.08 25.07
N LEU A 88 -2.54 27.37 25.53
CA LEU A 88 -3.89 27.89 25.61
C LEU A 88 -3.83 28.99 26.67
N ASP A 89 -3.70 30.24 26.24
CA ASP A 89 -3.73 31.43 27.09
C ASP A 89 -4.81 31.27 28.18
N PRO A 90 -4.44 31.20 29.47
CA PRO A 90 -5.40 31.20 30.56
C PRO A 90 -5.70 32.66 30.95
N GLU A 91 -6.30 33.45 30.06
CA GLU A 91 -6.80 34.78 30.42
C GLU A 91 -8.29 34.87 30.07
N ALA A 92 -9.09 34.60 31.10
CA ALA A 92 -10.51 34.92 31.22
C ALA A 92 -10.68 36.23 32.00
#